data_AF-A0A6B3EDW9-F1
#
_entry.id   AF-A0A6B3EDW9-F1
#
_cell.length_a   1.000
_cell.length_b   1.000
_cell.length_c   1.000
_cell.angle_alpha   90.00
_cell.angle_beta   90.00
_cell.angle_gamma   90.00
#
_symmetry.space_group_name_H-M   'P 1'
#
loop_
_entity.id
_entity.type
_entity.pdbx_description
1 polymer ?
#
loop_
_entity_poly.entity_id
_entity_poly.type
_entity_poly.pdbx_seq_one_letter_code
_entity_poly.pdbx_strand_id
1 'polypeptide(L)'
;ESGTSLDVAVGGVTAGYDDFARLIVGKMPMFIGIVIALGSILLLLAFRSLAIPLKAAVMNVSAVGGAFGVVVAMFQWGWGSELLGLGASGP
;
A
#
# COMPACT_ATOMS: atom_id res chain seq x y z
N GLU A 1 11.56 -27.77 -20.64
CA GLU A 1 12.99 -27.61 -20.31
C GLU A 1 13.16 -27.57 -18.80
N SER A 2 13.40 -28.74 -18.22
CA SER A 2 13.55 -28.95 -16.77
C SER A 2 14.76 -29.85 -16.61
N GLY A 3 15.90 -29.33 -16.15
CA GLY A 3 17.07 -30.21 -15.96
C GLY A 3 18.47 -29.64 -15.95
N THR A 4 18.71 -28.34 -15.75
CA THR A 4 20.08 -27.88 -15.43
C THR A 4 20.07 -26.96 -14.23
N SER A 5 20.93 -27.27 -13.26
CA SER A 5 21.23 -26.46 -12.07
C SER A 5 22.01 -25.19 -12.45
N LEU A 6 21.48 -24.44 -13.42
CA LEU A 6 21.98 -23.13 -13.82
C LEU A 6 21.07 -22.09 -13.17
N ASP A 7 21.60 -21.41 -12.14
CA ASP A 7 20.97 -20.24 -11.55
C ASP A 7 21.12 -19.08 -12.56
N VAL A 8 20.07 -18.83 -13.33
CA VAL A 8 20.05 -17.76 -14.34
C VAL A 8 19.54 -16.49 -13.66
N ALA A 9 20.47 -15.68 -13.16
CA ALA A 9 20.15 -14.35 -12.66
C ALA A 9 19.87 -13.40 -13.83
N VAL A 10 18.61 -12.98 -13.99
CA VAL A 10 18.20 -12.00 -15.00
C VAL A 10 18.62 -10.60 -14.54
N GLY A 11 19.65 -10.03 -15.16
CA GLY A 11 20.14 -8.68 -14.87
C GLY A 11 19.59 -7.61 -15.84
N GLY A 12 19.82 -6.34 -15.52
CA GLY A 12 19.39 -5.19 -16.33
C GLY A 12 18.61 -4.16 -15.53
N VAL A 13 18.44 -2.96 -16.07
CA VAL A 13 17.79 -1.84 -15.35
C VAL A 13 16.35 -2.17 -14.96
N THR A 14 15.61 -2.81 -15.87
CA THR A 14 14.22 -3.24 -15.64
C THR A 14 14.12 -4.33 -14.57
N ALA A 15 15.05 -5.31 -14.57
CA ALA A 15 15.07 -6.35 -13.54
C ALA A 15 15.41 -5.78 -12.15
N GLY A 16 16.32 -4.81 -12.09
CA GLY A 16 16.61 -4.08 -10.86
C GLY A 16 15.40 -3.30 -10.33
N TYR A 17 14.71 -2.54 -11.18
CA TYR A 17 13.48 -1.83 -10.78
C TYR A 17 12.40 -2.78 -10.27
N ASP A 18 12.21 -3.93 -10.92
CA ASP A 18 11.23 -4.93 -10.50
C ASP A 18 11.61 -5.55 -9.14
N ASP A 19 12.87 -5.91 -8.92
CA ASP A 19 13.34 -6.42 -7.62
C ASP A 19 13.19 -5.37 -6.51
N PHE A 20 13.55 -4.11 -6.77
CA PHE A 20 13.34 -3.02 -5.81
C PHE A 20 11.86 -2.81 -5.51
N ALA A 21 11.00 -2.79 -6.53
CA ALA A 21 9.57 -2.68 -6.36
C ALA A 21 9.03 -3.86 -5.53
N ARG A 22 9.45 -5.08 -5.83
CA ARG A 22 9.02 -6.31 -5.14
C ARG A 22 9.44 -6.32 -3.66
N LEU A 23 10.67 -5.86 -3.37
CA LEU A 23 11.17 -5.72 -2.00
C LEU A 23 10.40 -4.65 -1.20
N ILE A 24 10.11 -3.50 -1.82
CA ILE A 24 9.35 -2.42 -1.17
C ILE A 24 7.91 -2.87 -0.94
N VAL A 25 7.24 -3.35 -2.00
CA VAL A 25 5.84 -3.81 -1.96
C VAL A 25 5.66 -4.96 -0.97
N GLY A 26 6.59 -5.92 -0.94
CA GLY A 26 6.53 -7.04 0.01
C GLY A 26 6.61 -6.60 1.47
N LYS A 27 7.24 -5.46 1.76
CA LYS A 27 7.45 -4.95 3.12
C LYS A 27 6.40 -3.90 3.55
N MET A 28 5.69 -3.29 2.59
CA MET A 28 4.62 -2.32 2.85
C MET A 28 3.52 -2.84 3.80
N PRO A 29 2.97 -4.07 3.64
CA PRO A 29 1.92 -4.57 4.53
C PRO A 29 2.39 -4.65 5.99
N MET A 30 3.63 -5.10 6.20
CA MET A 30 4.24 -5.20 7.52
C MET A 30 4.47 -3.81 8.12
N PHE A 31 4.96 -2.86 7.34
CA PHE A 31 5.16 -1.48 7.80
C PHE A 31 3.85 -0.81 8.23
N ILE A 32 2.81 -0.89 7.37
CA ILE A 32 1.48 -0.35 7.67
C ILE A 32 0.89 -0.99 8.93
N GLY A 33 0.99 -2.32 9.06
CA GLY A 33 0.52 -3.05 10.22
C GLY A 33 1.20 -2.59 11.51
N ILE A 34 2.53 -2.43 11.50
CA ILE A 34 3.29 -1.96 12.67
C ILE A 34 2.89 -0.53 13.06
N VAL A 35 2.78 0.39 12.10
CA VAL A 35 2.42 1.79 12.39
C VAL A 35 1.03 1.90 13.00
N ILE A 36 0.04 1.18 12.44
CA ILE A 36 -1.33 1.16 12.97
C ILE A 36 -1.36 0.54 14.38
N ALA A 37 -0.64 -0.56 14.60
CA ALA A 37 -0.57 -1.22 15.89
C ALA A 37 0.08 -0.32 16.96
N LEU A 38 1.23 0.28 16.65
CA LEU A 38 1.92 1.20 17.56
C LEU A 38 1.07 2.43 17.87
N GLY A 39 0.45 3.04 16.86
CA GLY A 39 -0.45 4.18 17.05
C GLY A 39 -1.65 3.82 17.93
N SER A 40 -2.23 2.64 17.73
CA SER A 40 -3.33 2.13 18.56
C SER A 40 -2.90 1.90 20.01
N ILE A 41 -1.71 1.33 20.23
CA ILE A 41 -1.15 1.11 21.58
C ILE A 41 -0.87 2.44 22.29
N LEU A 42 -0.29 3.43 21.59
CA LEU A 42 -0.04 4.75 22.15
C LEU A 42 -1.35 5.42 22.60
N LEU A 43 -2.38 5.39 21.76
CA LEU A 43 -3.70 5.95 22.09
C LEU A 43 -4.35 5.21 23.26
N LEU A 44 -4.23 3.88 23.31
CA LEU A 44 -4.71 3.05 24.39
C LEU A 44 -4.06 3.40 25.74
N LEU A 45 -2.75 3.63 25.74
CA LEU A 45 -2.00 4.02 26.93
C LEU A 45 -2.32 5.46 27.36
N ALA A 46 -2.50 6.38 26.41
CA ALA A 46 -2.81 7.79 26.68
C ALA A 46 -4.22 7.98 27.28
N PHE A 47 -5.22 7.23 26.83
CA PHE A 47 -6.61 7.42 27.24
C PHE A 47 -7.09 6.46 28.34
N ARG A 48 -6.30 5.44 28.72
CA ARG A 48 -6.60 4.46 29.81
C ARG A 48 -8.01 3.83 29.70
N SER A 49 -8.58 3.81 28.51
CA SER A 49 -9.91 3.31 28.17
C SER A 49 -9.80 2.64 26.81
N LEU A 50 -10.33 1.42 26.64
CA LEU A 50 -10.14 0.62 25.42
C LEU A 50 -11.12 0.99 24.30
N ALA A 51 -12.33 1.43 24.65
CA ALA A 51 -13.43 1.61 23.71
C ALA A 51 -13.28 2.88 22.84
N ILE A 52 -12.81 3.98 23.43
CA ILE A 52 -12.62 5.27 22.77
C ILE A 52 -11.50 5.21 21.70
N PRO A 53 -10.27 4.74 22.02
CA PRO A 53 -9.18 4.67 21.05
C PRO A 53 -9.39 3.59 19.99
N LEU A 54 -10.05 2.47 20.29
CA LEU A 54 -10.35 1.46 19.27
C LEU A 54 -11.26 2.02 18.17
N LYS A 55 -12.34 2.71 18.56
CA LYS A 55 -13.23 3.37 17.60
C LYS A 55 -12.50 4.45 16.78
N ALA A 56 -11.63 5.23 17.44
CA ALA A 56 -10.84 6.26 16.77
C ALA A 56 -9.83 5.66 15.77
N ALA A 57 -9.17 4.55 16.13
CA ALA A 57 -8.25 3.83 15.25
C ALA A 57 -8.98 3.29 14.01
N VAL A 58 -10.16 2.69 14.17
CA VAL A 58 -10.96 2.19 13.04
C VAL A 58 -11.36 3.33 12.10
N MET A 59 -11.81 4.47 12.65
CA MET A 59 -12.13 5.67 11.86
C MET A 59 -10.90 6.20 11.12
N ASN A 60 -9.74 6.24 11.79
CA ASN A 60 -8.50 6.74 11.19
C ASN A 60 -8.02 5.84 10.04
N VAL A 61 -8.00 4.53 10.25
CA VAL A 61 -7.62 3.55 9.22
C VAL A 61 -8.61 3.58 8.04
N SER A 62 -9.91 3.70 8.30
CA SER A 62 -10.92 3.82 7.25
C SER A 62 -10.78 5.11 6.44
N ALA A 63 -10.45 6.23 7.11
CA ALA A 63 -10.20 7.50 6.44
C ALA A 63 -8.95 7.45 5.56
N VAL A 64 -7.86 6.90 6.07
CA VAL A 64 -6.60 6.70 5.33
C VAL A 64 -6.81 5.76 4.15
N GLY A 65 -7.49 4.63 4.36
CA GLY A 65 -7.83 3.68 3.31
C GLY A 65 -8.72 4.29 2.23
N GLY A 66 -9.71 5.10 2.62
CA GLY A 66 -10.54 5.85 1.68
C GLY A 66 -9.76 6.89 0.88
N ALA A 67 -8.88 7.67 1.53
CA ALA A 67 -8.06 8.66 0.85
C ALA A 67 -7.13 8.03 -0.20
N PHE A 68 -6.39 6.98 0.17
CA PHE A 68 -5.54 6.26 -0.79
C PHE A 68 -6.36 5.52 -1.85
N GLY A 69 -7.51 4.94 -1.48
CA GLY A 69 -8.42 4.30 -2.42
C GLY A 69 -8.97 5.24 -3.48
N VAL A 70 -9.35 6.47 -3.11
CA VAL A 70 -9.78 7.50 -4.07
C VAL A 70 -8.64 7.92 -4.98
N VAL A 71 -7.42 8.09 -4.46
CA VAL A 71 -6.23 8.41 -5.27
C VAL A 71 -5.97 7.29 -6.29
N VAL A 72 -6.00 6.03 -5.86
CA VAL A 72 -5.87 4.87 -6.74
C VAL A 72 -6.98 4.82 -7.78
N ALA A 73 -8.23 5.04 -7.38
CA ALA A 73 -9.35 5.00 -8.31
C ALA A 73 -9.29 6.13 -9.36
N MET A 74 -8.81 7.32 -8.99
CA MET A 74 -8.64 8.44 -9.91
C MET A 74 -7.49 8.20 -10.89
N PHE A 75 -6.31 7.78 -10.39
CA PHE A 75 -5.10 7.69 -11.22
C PHE A 75 -4.88 6.31 -11.87
N GLN A 76 -5.19 5.22 -11.17
CA GLN A 76 -5.01 3.85 -11.69
C GLN A 76 -6.26 3.33 -12.40
N TRP A 77 -7.46 3.61 -11.88
CA TRP A 77 -8.72 3.17 -12.54
C TRP A 77 -9.32 4.22 -13.46
N GLY A 78 -8.82 5.46 -13.42
CA GLY A 78 -9.28 6.51 -14.33
C GLY A 78 -10.64 7.09 -14.00
N TRP A 79 -11.16 6.94 -12.78
CA TRP A 79 -12.33 7.69 -12.37
C TRP A 79 -12.05 9.19 -12.55
N GLY A 80 -12.81 9.87 -13.42
CA GLY A 80 -12.58 11.27 -13.76
C GLY A 80 -11.69 11.54 -14.98
N SER A 81 -11.07 10.53 -15.59
CA SER A 81 -10.32 10.66 -16.86
C SER A 81 -11.20 11.23 -17.99
N GLU A 82 -12.43 10.73 -18.10
CA GLU A 82 -13.42 11.19 -19.07
C GLU A 82 -13.96 12.61 -18.77
N LEU A 83 -14.01 13.01 -17.49
CA LEU A 83 -14.49 14.35 -17.07
C LEU A 83 -13.42 15.44 -17.22
N LEU A 84 -12.14 15.07 -17.15
CA LEU A 84 -10.99 15.97 -17.25
C LEU A 84 -10.39 16.02 -18.67
N GLY A 85 -10.96 15.30 -19.64
CA GLY A 85 -10.55 15.32 -21.04
C GLY A 85 -9.22 14.62 -21.33
N LEU A 86 -8.74 13.81 -20.40
CA LEU A 86 -7.52 13.01 -20.55
C LEU A 86 -7.97 11.60 -20.93
N GLY A 87 -7.83 11.23 -22.21
CA GLY A 87 -8.23 9.92 -22.72
C GLY A 87 -7.79 8.76 -21.83
N ALA A 88 -8.61 7.69 -21.82
CA ALA A 88 -8.54 6.51 -20.96
C ALA A 88 -7.15 6.23 -20.39
N SER A 89 -7.08 6.20 -19.06
CA SER A 89 -5.90 5.90 -18.26
C SER A 89 -4.98 4.87 -18.91
N GLY A 90 -3.78 5.34 -19.27
CA GLY A 90 -2.77 4.50 -19.92
C GLY A 90 -2.25 3.39 -19.01
N PRO A 91 -1.74 2.29 -19.60
CA PRO A 91 -1.20 1.13 -18.90
C PRO A 91 0.08 1.45 -18.10
#